data_AF-T1GDF5-F1
#
_entry.id   AF-T1GDF5-F1
#
_cell.length_a   1.000
_cell.length_b   1.000
_cell.length_c   1.000
_cell.angle_alpha   90.00
_cell.angle_beta   90.00
_cell.angle_gamma   90.00
#
_symmetry.space_group_name_H-M   'P 1'
#
loop_
_entity.id
_entity.type
_entity.pdbx_description
1 polymer ?
#
loop_
_entity_poly.entity_id
_entity_poly.type
_entity_poly.pdbx_seq_one_letter_code
_entity_poly.pdbx_strand_id
1 'polypeptide(L)'
;MYSIPRKQITGINIHKINVIVCSICVIYTMFGGIKAVVWTDVVQGFIMLASVVVVASFGIYKVGGFQQSSYTRQINNKHKLRFNNKINSWNCLISGLFLATSHIGFSQSCVQRLVSLPSIEQAQKSIYYFGFGLAVVVGFCNFTGLIMFANYVDCDPVRAGVVQKQDQMLPFFVQQTVGNIVGMSGFFISSVFSASLSTLSANLNSLSGIIYFDYIKRNVKHTEEKANFIMKIIVCLTGIYCIFGGLVVERFHSLIEVCVTWTGVAFGCLFGVFMMGFFVPKVHSKATFIAIVTSLIITIGIIVTGKIYMYLINYKYYPLPTSVEKCDALNINATMILLENIPKADPFDIWKMSFVWYSVVGSLLVWIIGIPLSYLMAPNKDEISNINLYAPIVKRILMK
;
A
#
# COMPACT_ATOMS: atom_id res chain seq x y z
N MET A 1 -1.71 11.29 -35.40
CA MET A 1 -0.57 11.65 -34.51
C MET A 1 -0.72 10.91 -33.17
N TYR A 2 -0.76 9.58 -33.19
CA TYR A 2 -1.01 8.74 -32.02
C TYR A 2 -0.11 7.51 -32.06
N SER A 3 1.07 7.61 -31.46
CA SER A 3 2.02 6.50 -31.35
C SER A 3 2.86 6.61 -30.09
N ILE A 4 2.30 6.93 -28.93
CA ILE A 4 3.01 6.79 -27.66
C ILE A 4 2.04 6.31 -26.58
N PRO A 5 2.15 5.03 -26.19
CA PRO A 5 2.33 4.72 -24.77
C PRO A 5 3.46 3.71 -24.52
N ARG A 6 4.30 3.40 -25.52
CA ARG A 6 5.56 2.64 -25.31
C ARG A 6 6.77 3.50 -25.00
N LYS A 7 6.64 4.83 -25.13
CA LYS A 7 7.68 5.84 -24.82
C LYS A 7 7.16 6.84 -23.78
N GLN A 8 6.63 6.36 -22.65
CA GLN A 8 6.26 7.27 -21.57
C GLN A 8 7.54 7.88 -20.96
N ILE A 9 7.84 9.07 -21.50
CA ILE A 9 8.58 10.20 -20.96
C ILE A 9 10.12 10.16 -21.09
N THR A 10 10.78 9.01 -21.29
CA THR A 10 12.24 8.99 -21.58
C THR A 10 12.65 8.19 -22.81
N GLY A 11 11.79 7.32 -23.34
CA GLY A 11 12.16 6.37 -24.41
C GLY A 11 13.17 5.29 -23.99
N ILE A 12 13.50 5.24 -22.70
CA ILE A 12 14.42 4.25 -22.11
C ILE A 12 13.61 3.01 -21.72
N ASN A 13 14.20 1.83 -21.91
CA ASN A 13 13.61 0.56 -21.48
C ASN A 13 13.35 0.58 -19.95
N ILE A 14 12.14 0.25 -19.54
CA ILE A 14 11.70 0.24 -18.14
C ILE A 14 12.58 -0.64 -17.24
N HIS A 15 13.12 -1.74 -17.76
CA HIS A 15 14.05 -2.58 -17.02
C HIS A 15 15.35 -1.83 -16.71
N LYS A 16 15.87 -1.02 -17.64
CA LYS A 16 17.08 -0.20 -17.41
C LYS A 16 16.82 0.85 -16.33
N ILE A 17 15.64 1.49 -16.37
CA ILE A 17 15.22 2.45 -15.35
C ILE A 17 15.15 1.75 -13.98
N ASN A 18 14.54 0.57 -13.91
CA ASN A 18 14.45 -0.22 -12.68
C ASN A 18 15.84 -0.53 -12.10
N VAL A 19 16.78 -1.00 -12.92
CA VAL A 19 18.16 -1.27 -12.48
C VAL A 19 18.82 -0.01 -11.93
N ILE A 20 18.75 1.12 -12.64
CA ILE A 20 19.38 2.38 -12.25
C ILE A 20 18.80 2.89 -10.93
N VAL A 21 17.48 3.00 -10.85
CA VAL A 21 16.79 3.55 -9.67
C VAL A 21 17.02 2.68 -8.43
N CYS A 22 16.87 1.36 -8.56
CA CYS A 22 17.13 0.45 -7.46
C CYS A 22 18.60 0.47 -7.03
N SER A 23 19.55 0.53 -7.98
CA SER A 23 20.98 0.59 -7.66
C SER A 23 21.34 1.87 -6.91
N ILE A 24 20.80 3.02 -7.32
CA ILE A 24 20.95 4.29 -6.59
C ILE A 24 20.39 4.13 -5.16
N CYS A 25 19.20 3.54 -5.02
CA CYS A 25 18.58 3.26 -3.73
C CYS A 25 19.49 2.48 -2.77
N VAL A 26 20.01 1.37 -3.27
CA VAL A 26 20.87 0.45 -2.52
C VAL A 26 22.15 1.16 -2.10
N ILE A 27 22.79 1.90 -3.01
CA ILE A 27 24.03 2.64 -2.74
C ILE A 27 23.85 3.63 -1.59
N TYR A 28 22.89 4.56 -1.67
CA TYR A 28 22.76 5.57 -0.61
C TYR A 28 22.27 4.96 0.72
N THR A 29 21.45 3.90 0.66
CA THR A 29 20.99 3.19 1.87
C THR A 29 22.16 2.49 2.57
N MET A 30 23.05 1.83 1.81
CA MET A 30 24.25 1.17 2.35
C MET A 30 25.21 2.16 3.01
N PHE A 31 25.50 3.29 2.36
CA PHE A 31 26.49 4.24 2.90
C PHE A 31 25.96 5.09 4.04
N GLY A 32 24.69 5.47 3.97
CA GLY A 32 24.13 6.50 4.84
C GLY A 32 23.52 6.02 6.15
N GLY A 33 23.12 4.74 6.24
CA GLY A 33 22.41 4.20 7.40
C GLY A 33 21.11 4.96 7.72
N ILE A 34 20.53 4.73 8.90
CA ILE A 34 19.23 5.31 9.25
C ILE A 34 19.21 6.85 9.24
N LYS A 35 20.30 7.51 9.65
CA LYS A 35 20.36 8.99 9.70
C LYS A 35 20.26 9.60 8.30
N ALA A 36 21.00 9.08 7.33
CA ALA A 36 20.93 9.59 5.97
C ALA A 36 19.58 9.27 5.32
N VAL A 37 19.04 8.06 5.54
CA VAL A 37 17.71 7.67 5.04
C VAL A 37 16.63 8.65 5.52
N VAL A 38 16.67 9.05 6.80
CA VAL A 38 15.72 10.03 7.34
C VAL A 38 15.89 11.41 6.69
N TRP A 39 17.12 11.88 6.47
CA TRP A 39 17.34 13.17 5.81
C TRP A 39 16.93 13.17 4.33
N THR A 40 17.19 12.08 3.60
CA THR A 40 16.72 11.94 2.22
C THR A 40 15.21 11.91 2.15
N ASP A 41 14.54 11.22 3.09
CA ASP A 41 13.09 11.16 3.18
C ASP A 41 12.45 12.54 3.39
N VAL A 42 13.07 13.42 4.20
CA VAL A 42 12.58 14.79 4.42
C VAL A 42 12.55 15.57 3.11
N VAL A 43 13.64 15.55 2.34
CA VAL A 43 13.72 16.25 1.04
C VAL A 43 12.73 15.65 0.05
N GLN A 44 12.65 14.32 -0.04
CA GLN A 44 11.73 13.60 -0.93
C GLN A 44 10.27 13.86 -0.58
N GLY A 45 9.95 14.01 0.72
CA GLY A 45 8.61 14.35 1.20
C GLY A 45 8.13 15.72 0.72
N PHE A 46 9.00 16.75 0.75
CA PHE A 46 8.68 18.07 0.21
C PHE A 46 8.44 18.04 -1.31
N ILE A 47 9.29 17.32 -2.05
CA ILE A 47 9.15 17.17 -3.50
C ILE A 47 7.84 16.46 -3.85
N MET A 48 7.49 15.40 -3.11
CA MET A 48 6.24 14.68 -3.29
C MET A 48 5.03 15.57 -3.03
N LEU A 49 5.01 16.31 -1.91
CA LEU A 49 3.91 17.21 -1.57
C LEU A 49 3.72 18.31 -2.62
N ALA A 50 4.81 18.95 -3.05
CA ALA A 50 4.76 19.97 -4.09
C ALA A 50 4.20 19.41 -5.41
N SER A 51 4.60 18.19 -5.78
CA SER A 51 4.10 17.51 -6.99
C SER A 51 2.60 17.25 -6.98
N VAL A 52 2.05 16.68 -5.90
CA VAL A 52 0.61 16.42 -5.83
C VAL A 52 -0.22 17.71 -5.81
N VAL A 53 0.26 18.77 -5.18
CA VAL A 53 -0.41 20.09 -5.19
C VAL A 53 -0.43 20.68 -6.60
N VAL A 54 0.70 20.63 -7.30
CA VAL A 54 0.81 21.11 -8.69
C VAL A 54 -0.14 20.34 -9.61
N VAL A 55 -0.11 19.00 -9.59
CA VAL A 55 -0.94 18.16 -10.46
C VAL A 55 -2.43 18.41 -10.21
N ALA A 56 -2.83 18.51 -8.94
CA ALA A 56 -4.21 18.83 -8.58
C ALA A 56 -4.63 20.22 -9.09
N SER A 57 -3.77 21.25 -8.92
CA SER A 57 -4.08 22.63 -9.29
C SER A 57 -4.27 22.79 -10.81
N PHE A 58 -3.34 22.28 -11.61
CA PHE A 58 -3.46 22.31 -13.07
C PHE A 58 -4.57 21.39 -13.58
N GLY A 59 -4.82 20.27 -12.87
CA GLY A 59 -5.93 19.37 -13.17
C GLY A 59 -7.29 20.06 -13.02
N ILE A 60 -7.51 20.83 -11.95
CA ILE A 60 -8.74 21.64 -11.77
C ILE A 60 -8.91 22.62 -12.93
N TYR A 61 -7.83 23.34 -13.27
CA TYR A 61 -7.87 24.32 -14.36
C TYR A 61 -8.30 23.67 -15.68
N LYS A 62 -7.76 22.48 -15.98
CA LYS A 62 -8.08 21.73 -17.20
C LYS A 62 -9.53 21.25 -17.27
N VAL A 63 -10.12 20.85 -16.15
CA VAL A 63 -11.51 20.35 -16.10
C VAL A 63 -12.54 21.50 -16.11
N GLY A 64 -12.10 22.77 -16.14
CA GLY A 64 -12.98 23.94 -16.16
C GLY A 64 -13.40 24.42 -14.78
N GLY A 65 -12.64 24.09 -13.74
CA GLY A 65 -12.83 24.58 -12.37
C GLY A 65 -13.47 23.58 -11.40
N PHE A 66 -13.54 23.99 -10.12
CA PHE A 66 -13.94 23.12 -9.01
C PHE A 66 -15.38 22.61 -9.10
N GLN A 67 -16.28 23.38 -9.72
CA GLN A 67 -17.68 23.01 -9.89
C GLN A 67 -17.85 21.81 -10.83
N GLN A 68 -17.14 21.79 -11.96
CA GLN A 68 -17.22 20.69 -12.92
C GLN A 68 -16.59 19.40 -12.36
N SER A 69 -15.47 19.51 -11.62
CA SER A 69 -14.87 18.36 -10.92
C SER A 69 -15.75 17.80 -9.80
N SER A 70 -16.63 18.63 -9.22
CA SER A 70 -17.56 18.24 -8.16
C SER A 70 -18.89 17.69 -8.70
N TYR A 71 -19.30 18.07 -9.91
CA TYR A 71 -20.57 17.65 -10.51
C TYR A 71 -20.59 16.15 -10.82
N THR A 72 -19.43 15.54 -11.11
CA THR A 72 -19.29 14.09 -11.32
C THR A 72 -19.54 13.25 -10.06
N ARG A 73 -19.70 13.90 -8.89
CA ARG A 73 -20.13 13.27 -7.62
C ARG A 73 -21.58 12.75 -7.66
N GLN A 74 -22.34 13.06 -8.71
CA GLN A 74 -23.67 12.48 -8.98
C GLN A 74 -23.63 11.05 -9.53
N ILE A 75 -22.46 10.42 -9.73
CA ILE A 75 -22.39 8.99 -10.06
C ILE A 75 -22.62 8.15 -8.80
N ASN A 76 -23.91 7.97 -8.52
CA ASN A 76 -24.55 7.03 -7.60
C ASN A 76 -24.01 6.96 -6.15
N ASN A 77 -24.70 7.75 -5.33
CA ASN A 77 -24.86 7.72 -3.89
C ASN A 77 -25.20 6.31 -3.32
N LYS A 78 -24.28 5.34 -3.36
CA LYS A 78 -24.40 4.06 -2.64
C LYS A 78 -23.35 3.95 -1.54
N HIS A 79 -23.40 4.90 -0.59
CA HIS A 79 -22.68 4.87 0.69
C HIS A 79 -23.25 3.80 1.64
N LYS A 80 -23.31 2.54 1.20
CA LYS A 80 -23.59 1.41 2.10
C LYS A 80 -22.34 0.55 2.19
N LEU A 81 -21.96 0.21 3.43
CA LEU A 81 -20.94 -0.80 3.70
C LEU A 81 -21.39 -2.12 3.06
N ARG A 82 -20.57 -2.67 2.17
CA ARG A 82 -20.87 -3.89 1.43
C ARG A 82 -19.63 -4.75 1.40
N PHE A 83 -19.71 -5.94 1.97
CA PHE A 83 -18.57 -6.86 2.01
C PHE A 83 -18.21 -7.48 0.63
N ASN A 84 -19.04 -7.28 -0.40
CA ASN A 84 -18.83 -7.79 -1.76
C ASN A 84 -17.69 -7.09 -2.54
N ASN A 85 -17.29 -7.69 -3.66
CA ASN A 85 -16.32 -7.28 -4.70
C ASN A 85 -16.25 -5.79 -5.11
N LYS A 86 -17.14 -4.90 -4.66
CA LYS A 86 -17.06 -3.46 -4.95
C LYS A 86 -16.26 -2.74 -3.87
N ILE A 87 -15.10 -2.24 -4.27
CA ILE A 87 -14.35 -1.22 -3.51
C ILE A 87 -15.29 -0.04 -3.29
N ASN A 88 -15.66 0.19 -2.03
CA ASN A 88 -16.48 1.32 -1.62
C ASN A 88 -15.77 2.05 -0.47
N SER A 89 -16.15 3.31 -0.24
CA SER A 89 -15.47 4.18 0.71
C SER A 89 -15.38 3.60 2.13
N TRP A 90 -16.39 2.84 2.58
CA TRP A 90 -16.39 2.22 3.90
C TRP A 90 -15.45 1.03 4.00
N ASN A 91 -15.43 0.15 2.99
CA ASN A 91 -14.48 -0.96 2.94
C ASN A 91 -13.04 -0.45 2.92
N CYS A 92 -12.76 0.59 2.13
CA CYS A 92 -11.46 1.23 2.08
C CYS A 92 -11.09 1.88 3.41
N LEU A 93 -12.04 2.54 4.07
CA LEU A 93 -11.79 3.19 5.36
C LEU A 93 -11.43 2.15 6.43
N ILE A 94 -12.23 1.10 6.58
CA ILE A 94 -11.99 0.07 7.61
C ILE A 94 -10.70 -0.69 7.32
N SER A 95 -10.52 -1.18 6.09
CA SER A 95 -9.28 -1.85 5.68
C SER A 95 -8.05 -0.95 5.85
N GLY A 96 -8.17 0.30 5.41
CA GLY A 96 -7.12 1.31 5.51
C GLY A 96 -6.74 1.62 6.95
N LEU A 97 -7.70 1.66 7.89
CA LEU A 97 -7.42 1.81 9.31
C LEU A 97 -6.62 0.64 9.87
N PHE A 98 -6.99 -0.60 9.55
CA PHE A 98 -6.23 -1.79 9.96
C PHE A 98 -4.81 -1.71 9.38
N LEU A 99 -4.68 -1.60 8.06
CA LEU A 99 -3.40 -1.54 7.38
C LEU A 99 -2.50 -0.41 7.87
N ALA A 100 -3.04 0.81 8.00
CA ALA A 100 -2.27 1.97 8.46
C ALA A 100 -1.83 1.79 9.91
N THR A 101 -2.70 1.29 10.79
CA THR A 101 -2.35 1.05 12.19
C THR A 101 -1.29 -0.04 12.29
N SER A 102 -1.41 -1.13 11.53
CA SER A 102 -0.39 -2.19 11.48
C SER A 102 0.95 -1.67 10.99
N HIS A 103 0.94 -0.89 9.91
CA HIS A 103 2.14 -0.35 9.31
C HIS A 103 2.82 0.63 10.27
N ILE A 104 2.09 1.62 10.78
CA ILE A 104 2.66 2.66 11.65
C ILE A 104 3.08 2.09 13.01
N GLY A 105 2.25 1.21 13.58
CA GLY A 105 2.44 0.69 14.93
C GLY A 105 3.41 -0.48 15.05
N PHE A 106 3.50 -1.34 14.02
CA PHE A 106 4.21 -2.62 14.12
C PHE A 106 5.27 -2.85 13.03
N SER A 107 5.30 -2.04 11.97
CA SER A 107 6.40 -2.16 11.02
C SER A 107 7.70 -1.64 11.63
N GLN A 108 8.79 -2.36 11.40
CA GLN A 108 10.10 -1.93 11.87
C GLN A 108 10.52 -0.58 11.28
N SER A 109 10.13 -0.27 10.05
CA SER A 109 10.47 1.00 9.40
C SER A 109 9.89 2.22 10.13
N CYS A 110 8.71 2.08 10.73
CA CYS A 110 8.11 3.11 11.56
C CYS A 110 8.60 3.04 13.01
N VAL A 111 8.56 1.86 13.63
CA VAL A 111 8.91 1.68 15.06
C VAL A 111 10.34 2.13 15.33
N GLN A 112 11.29 1.78 14.44
CA GLN A 112 12.69 2.18 14.59
C GLN A 112 12.89 3.70 14.64
N ARG A 113 12.07 4.47 13.90
CA ARG A 113 12.11 5.94 13.93
C ARG A 113 11.54 6.49 15.22
N LEU A 114 10.45 5.91 15.72
CA LEU A 114 9.81 6.33 16.97
C LEU A 114 10.73 6.10 18.18
N VAL A 115 11.40 4.94 18.26
CA VAL A 115 12.32 4.63 19.37
C VAL A 115 13.65 5.39 19.30
N SER A 116 13.96 6.02 18.16
CA SER A 116 15.14 6.88 18.00
C SER A 116 14.92 8.30 18.55
N LEU A 117 13.70 8.64 18.94
CA LEU A 117 13.38 9.94 19.54
C LEU A 117 13.71 9.96 21.04
N PRO A 118 14.15 11.10 21.58
CA PRO A 118 14.66 11.19 22.95
C PRO A 118 13.58 11.06 24.03
N SER A 119 12.29 11.24 23.69
CA SER A 119 11.19 11.11 24.64
C SER A 119 9.90 10.58 23.99
N ILE A 120 9.05 9.97 24.83
CA ILE A 120 7.72 9.46 24.42
C ILE A 120 6.83 10.60 23.92
N GLU A 121 6.89 11.78 24.55
CA GLU A 121 6.12 12.95 24.12
C GLU A 121 6.50 13.38 22.69
N GLN A 122 7.80 13.36 22.36
CA GLN A 122 8.26 13.65 21.00
C GLN A 122 7.81 12.58 20.00
N ALA A 123 7.83 11.30 20.40
CA ALA A 123 7.30 10.22 19.58
C ALA A 123 5.80 10.39 19.30
N GLN A 124 5.01 10.78 20.30
CA GLN A 124 3.58 11.08 20.13
C GLN A 124 3.35 12.27 19.19
N LYS A 125 4.05 13.39 19.38
CA LYS A 125 3.99 14.56 18.48
C LYS A 125 4.36 14.18 17.04
N SER A 126 5.40 13.37 16.86
CA SER A 126 5.81 12.87 15.55
C SER A 126 4.69 12.08 14.85
N ILE A 127 3.98 11.20 15.57
CA ILE A 127 2.84 10.46 15.02
C ILE A 127 1.70 11.42 14.62
N TYR A 128 1.41 12.45 15.41
CA TYR A 128 0.39 13.45 15.05
C TYR A 128 0.75 14.23 13.78
N TYR A 129 2.00 14.69 13.67
CA TYR A 129 2.48 15.37 12.46
C TYR A 129 2.46 14.45 11.23
N PHE A 130 2.87 13.20 11.41
CA PHE A 130 2.80 12.19 10.35
C PHE A 130 1.35 11.94 9.90
N GLY A 131 0.43 11.77 10.85
CA GLY A 131 -0.99 11.56 10.56
C GLY A 131 -1.60 12.73 9.79
N PHE A 132 -1.29 13.97 10.18
CA PHE A 132 -1.72 15.17 9.45
C PHE A 132 -1.12 15.22 8.03
N GLY A 133 0.19 15.02 7.89
CA GLY A 133 0.85 15.01 6.58
C GLY A 133 0.31 13.93 5.65
N LEU A 134 0.06 12.74 6.17
CA LEU A 134 -0.54 11.63 5.42
C LEU A 134 -1.97 11.99 4.97
N ALA A 135 -2.79 12.58 5.85
CA ALA A 135 -4.14 13.01 5.50
C ALA A 135 -4.14 14.05 4.38
N VAL A 136 -3.20 15.02 4.42
CA VAL A 136 -3.03 16.03 3.36
C VAL A 136 -2.66 15.37 2.03
N VAL A 137 -1.61 14.55 1.99
CA VAL A 137 -1.13 13.90 0.76
C VAL A 137 -2.19 12.97 0.17
N VAL A 138 -2.79 12.11 1.01
CA VAL A 138 -3.86 11.20 0.58
C VAL A 138 -5.09 11.98 0.11
N GLY A 139 -5.41 13.10 0.75
CA GLY A 139 -6.46 14.01 0.32
C GLY A 139 -6.24 14.52 -1.11
N PHE A 140 -5.05 15.04 -1.41
CA PHE A 140 -4.68 15.49 -2.76
C PHE A 140 -4.66 14.35 -3.79
N CYS A 141 -4.20 13.16 -3.43
CA CYS A 141 -4.23 11.99 -4.32
C CYS A 141 -5.68 11.59 -4.68
N ASN A 142 -6.56 11.50 -3.68
CA ASN A 142 -7.98 11.20 -3.92
C ASN A 142 -8.64 12.27 -4.78
N PHE A 143 -8.36 13.54 -4.50
CA PHE A 143 -8.87 14.65 -5.27
C PHE A 143 -8.38 14.64 -6.72
N THR A 144 -7.09 14.34 -6.95
CA THR A 144 -6.54 14.14 -8.29
C THR A 144 -7.23 12.99 -9.03
N GLY A 145 -7.53 11.89 -8.33
CA GLY A 145 -8.32 10.78 -8.89
C GLY A 145 -9.73 11.21 -9.33
N LEU A 146 -10.39 12.08 -8.57
CA LEU A 146 -11.69 12.65 -8.94
C LEU A 146 -11.59 13.55 -10.18
N ILE A 147 -10.56 14.41 -10.25
CA ILE A 147 -10.31 15.27 -11.42
C ILE A 147 -10.06 14.41 -12.66
N MET A 148 -9.22 13.38 -12.55
CA MET A 148 -8.96 12.44 -13.64
C MET A 148 -10.25 11.77 -14.11
N PHE A 149 -11.08 11.31 -13.17
CA PHE A 149 -12.36 10.72 -13.50
C PHE A 149 -13.29 11.72 -14.23
N ALA A 150 -13.42 12.95 -13.73
CA ALA A 150 -14.19 14.00 -14.39
C ALA A 150 -13.69 14.32 -15.81
N ASN A 151 -12.37 14.24 -16.03
CA ASN A 151 -11.76 14.47 -17.35
C ASN A 151 -11.99 13.31 -18.34
N TYR A 152 -12.06 12.06 -17.85
CA TYR A 152 -12.12 10.86 -18.69
C TYR A 152 -13.45 10.11 -18.64
N VAL A 153 -14.48 10.64 -17.97
CA VAL A 153 -15.79 9.98 -17.87
C VAL A 153 -16.45 9.78 -19.25
N ASP A 154 -16.28 10.75 -20.15
CA ASP A 154 -16.87 10.74 -21.50
C ASP A 154 -15.99 10.04 -22.55
N CYS A 155 -14.69 9.93 -22.28
CA CYS A 155 -13.73 9.23 -23.13
C CYS A 155 -12.67 8.53 -22.27
N ASP A 156 -12.90 7.25 -22.02
CA ASP A 156 -11.99 6.39 -21.25
C ASP A 156 -10.75 6.01 -22.09
N PRO A 157 -9.55 6.53 -21.78
CA PRO A 157 -8.36 6.27 -22.57
C PRO A 157 -7.86 4.82 -22.45
N VAL A 158 -8.25 4.07 -21.42
CA VAL A 158 -7.91 2.63 -21.29
C VAL A 158 -8.76 1.83 -22.26
N ARG A 159 -10.08 2.05 -22.27
CA ARG A 159 -11.00 1.36 -23.19
C ARG A 159 -10.76 1.74 -24.64
N ALA A 160 -10.37 2.99 -24.88
CA ALA A 160 -10.01 3.49 -26.20
C ALA A 160 -8.66 2.93 -26.71
N GLY A 161 -7.94 2.13 -25.91
CA GLY A 161 -6.66 1.52 -26.30
C GLY A 161 -5.47 2.50 -26.33
N VAL A 162 -5.68 3.74 -25.90
CA VAL A 162 -4.62 4.76 -25.77
C VAL A 162 -3.73 4.45 -24.58
N VAL A 163 -4.27 3.86 -23.51
CA VAL A 163 -3.52 3.48 -22.31
C VAL A 163 -3.63 1.98 -22.13
N GLN A 164 -2.49 1.28 -22.02
CA GLN A 164 -2.47 -0.19 -21.97
C GLN A 164 -2.79 -0.74 -20.57
N LYS A 165 -2.41 -0.02 -19.51
CA LYS A 165 -2.61 -0.43 -18.12
C LYS A 165 -3.20 0.70 -17.28
N GLN A 166 -4.05 0.35 -16.32
CA GLN A 166 -4.66 1.32 -15.41
C GLN A 166 -3.64 2.13 -14.62
N ASP A 167 -2.50 1.54 -14.24
CA ASP A 167 -1.43 2.20 -13.50
C ASP A 167 -0.74 3.34 -14.29
N GLN A 168 -0.90 3.38 -15.62
CA GLN A 168 -0.34 4.41 -16.49
C GLN A 168 -1.25 5.63 -16.66
N MET A 169 -2.45 5.60 -16.07
CA MET A 169 -3.45 6.66 -16.18
C MET A 169 -2.97 7.99 -15.60
N LEU A 170 -2.37 7.98 -14.41
CA LEU A 170 -1.90 9.21 -13.77
C LEU A 170 -0.73 9.84 -14.55
N PRO A 171 0.33 9.11 -14.94
CA PRO A 171 1.37 9.65 -15.82
C PRO A 171 0.82 10.19 -17.15
N PHE A 172 -0.15 9.50 -17.75
CA PHE A 172 -0.82 9.96 -18.97
C PHE A 172 -1.56 11.30 -18.74
N PHE A 173 -2.32 11.39 -17.64
CA PHE A 173 -3.03 12.61 -17.27
C PHE A 173 -2.08 13.79 -17.03
N VAL A 174 -0.99 13.57 -16.29
CA VAL A 174 0.02 14.60 -16.04
C VAL A 174 0.63 15.08 -17.35
N GLN A 175 1.03 14.16 -18.23
CA GLN A 175 1.61 14.53 -19.52
C GLN A 175 0.64 15.36 -20.37
N GLN A 176 -0.65 15.03 -20.38
CA GLN A 176 -1.66 15.81 -21.11
C GLN A 176 -2.00 17.16 -20.45
N THR A 177 -1.67 17.36 -19.18
CA THR A 177 -2.13 18.52 -18.41
C THR A 177 -1.02 19.55 -18.27
N VAL A 178 0.20 19.12 -17.94
CA VAL A 178 1.35 19.99 -17.71
C VAL A 178 2.52 19.70 -18.65
N GLY A 179 2.39 18.77 -19.59
CA GLY A 179 3.48 18.36 -20.49
C GLY A 179 3.96 19.44 -21.47
N ASN A 180 3.15 20.49 -21.69
CA ASN A 180 3.55 21.65 -22.49
C ASN A 180 4.49 22.59 -21.73
N ILE A 181 4.57 22.47 -20.40
CA ILE A 181 5.44 23.28 -19.55
C ILE A 181 6.78 22.57 -19.40
N VAL A 182 7.85 23.23 -19.85
CA VAL A 182 9.21 22.68 -19.80
C VAL A 182 9.57 22.31 -18.35
N GLY A 183 10.04 21.07 -18.15
CA GLY A 183 10.48 20.57 -16.86
C GLY A 183 9.39 19.95 -15.96
N MET A 184 8.09 20.21 -16.20
CA MET A 184 7.03 19.75 -15.29
C MET A 184 6.80 18.24 -15.30
N SER A 185 6.85 17.60 -16.47
CA SER A 185 6.79 16.13 -16.56
C SER A 185 8.00 15.48 -15.85
N GLY A 186 9.18 16.09 -15.94
CA GLY A 186 10.39 15.63 -15.26
C GLY A 186 10.29 15.79 -13.74
N PHE A 187 9.75 16.91 -13.27
CA PHE A 187 9.46 17.15 -11.85
C PHE A 187 8.49 16.11 -11.29
N PHE A 188 7.38 15.83 -11.99
CA PHE A 188 6.43 14.79 -11.57
C PHE A 188 7.09 13.41 -11.50
N ILE A 189 7.81 12.99 -12.53
CA ILE A 189 8.51 11.69 -12.52
C ILE A 189 9.52 11.60 -11.38
N SER A 190 10.29 12.67 -11.18
CA SER A 190 11.27 12.73 -10.09
C SER A 190 10.61 12.58 -8.73
N SER A 191 9.40 13.16 -8.55
CA SER A 191 8.61 13.00 -7.33
C SER A 191 8.12 11.57 -7.11
N VAL A 192 7.68 10.88 -8.18
CA VAL A 192 7.23 9.48 -8.11
C VAL A 192 8.39 8.54 -7.76
N PHE A 193 9.56 8.75 -8.37
CA PHE A 193 10.77 8.02 -7.98
C PHE A 193 11.19 8.35 -6.55
N SER A 194 11.13 9.62 -6.15
CA SER A 194 11.45 10.04 -4.78
C SER A 194 10.59 9.33 -3.74
N ALA A 195 9.27 9.28 -3.93
CA ALA A 195 8.34 8.56 -3.04
C ALA A 195 8.65 7.06 -2.99
N SER A 196 8.95 6.45 -4.14
CA SER A 196 9.29 5.03 -4.24
C SER A 196 10.61 4.70 -3.56
N LEU A 197 11.62 5.56 -3.75
CA LEU A 197 12.96 5.43 -3.16
C LEU A 197 12.93 5.59 -1.64
N SER A 198 12.16 6.54 -1.12
CA SER A 198 11.93 6.71 0.33
C SER A 198 11.41 5.42 0.98
N THR A 199 10.39 4.83 0.35
CA THR A 199 9.78 3.59 0.86
C THR A 199 10.74 2.40 0.75
N LEU A 200 11.42 2.27 -0.39
CA LEU A 200 12.35 1.16 -0.64
C LEU A 200 13.55 1.20 0.32
N SER A 201 14.19 2.36 0.50
CA SER A 201 15.34 2.51 1.40
C SER A 201 14.96 2.25 2.86
N ALA A 202 13.81 2.74 3.32
CA ALA A 202 13.30 2.46 4.65
C ALA A 202 13.09 0.96 4.89
N ASN A 203 12.52 0.25 3.91
CA ASN A 203 12.29 -1.20 4.00
C ASN A 203 13.59 -2.01 3.92
N LEU A 204 14.54 -1.65 3.05
CA LEU A 204 15.85 -2.30 2.97
C LEU A 204 16.62 -2.14 4.29
N ASN A 205 16.66 -0.92 4.84
CA ASN A 205 17.30 -0.65 6.13
C ASN A 205 16.64 -1.46 7.25
N SER A 206 15.31 -1.45 7.32
CA SER A 206 14.57 -2.16 8.38
C SER A 206 14.74 -3.68 8.30
N LEU A 207 14.68 -4.24 7.10
CA LEU A 207 14.90 -5.67 6.86
C LEU A 207 16.32 -6.08 7.24
N SER A 208 17.32 -5.26 6.89
CA SER A 208 18.71 -5.51 7.29
C SER A 208 18.89 -5.50 8.81
N GLY A 209 18.19 -4.59 9.50
CA GLY A 209 18.15 -4.52 10.95
C GLY A 209 17.51 -5.76 11.57
N ILE A 210 16.33 -6.18 11.08
CA ILE A 210 15.64 -7.39 11.55
C ILE A 210 16.54 -8.62 11.38
N ILE A 211 17.08 -8.84 10.18
CA ILE A 211 17.94 -10.01 9.90
C ILE A 211 19.17 -9.99 10.82
N TYR A 212 19.79 -8.83 11.01
CA TYR A 212 20.95 -8.72 11.87
C TYR A 212 20.62 -8.94 13.35
N PHE A 213 19.70 -8.16 13.92
CA PHE A 213 19.44 -8.14 15.36
C PHE A 213 18.68 -9.37 15.85
N ASP A 214 17.78 -9.93 15.04
CA ASP A 214 16.91 -11.02 15.47
C ASP A 214 17.54 -12.40 15.19
N TYR A 215 18.31 -12.52 14.09
CA TYR A 215 18.84 -13.82 13.65
C TYR A 215 20.37 -13.93 13.77
N ILE A 216 21.13 -12.92 13.32
CA ILE A 216 22.60 -13.03 13.24
C ILE A 216 23.28 -12.69 14.58
N LYS A 217 22.80 -11.67 15.28
CA LYS A 217 23.41 -11.14 16.52
C LYS A 217 23.56 -12.22 17.61
N ARG A 218 22.64 -13.19 17.66
CA ARG A 218 22.71 -14.31 18.61
C ARG A 218 23.97 -15.17 18.42
N ASN A 219 24.45 -15.30 17.19
CA ASN A 219 25.50 -16.24 16.83
C ASN A 219 26.85 -15.57 16.56
N VAL A 220 26.93 -14.24 16.66
CA VAL A 220 28.14 -13.46 16.34
C VAL A 220 28.44 -12.47 17.46
N LYS A 221 29.72 -12.30 17.81
CA LYS A 221 30.14 -11.25 18.74
C LYS A 221 29.80 -9.87 18.17
N HIS A 222 28.87 -9.18 18.82
CA HIS A 222 28.39 -7.87 18.41
C HIS A 222 29.49 -6.81 18.55
N THR A 223 29.74 -6.09 17.47
CA THR A 223 30.54 -4.86 17.40
C THR A 223 29.89 -3.94 16.38
N GLU A 224 29.95 -2.62 16.57
CA GLU A 224 29.29 -1.68 15.67
C GLU A 224 29.82 -1.79 14.23
N GLU A 225 31.13 -1.99 14.07
CA GLU A 225 31.77 -2.15 12.76
C GLU A 225 31.26 -3.41 12.02
N LYS A 226 31.25 -4.57 12.70
CA LYS A 226 30.74 -5.82 12.10
C LYS A 226 29.25 -5.75 11.83
N ALA A 227 28.48 -5.13 12.72
CA ALA A 227 27.04 -4.92 12.53
C ALA A 227 26.79 -4.11 11.26
N ASN A 228 27.46 -2.96 11.12
CA ASN A 228 27.34 -2.10 9.96
C ASN A 228 27.79 -2.80 8.67
N PHE A 229 28.89 -3.57 8.72
CA PHE A 229 29.35 -4.33 7.55
C PHE A 229 28.36 -5.40 7.11
N ILE A 230 27.84 -6.21 8.04
CA ILE A 230 26.87 -7.27 7.75
C ILE A 230 25.54 -6.67 7.25
N MET A 231 25.05 -5.60 7.89
CA MET A 231 23.82 -4.93 7.44
C MET A 231 23.98 -4.37 6.02
N LYS A 232 25.13 -3.79 5.66
CA LYS A 232 25.40 -3.34 4.28
C LYS A 232 25.34 -4.47 3.26
N ILE A 233 25.90 -5.64 3.58
CA ILE A 233 25.81 -6.83 2.74
C ILE A 233 24.34 -7.24 2.56
N ILE A 234 23.56 -7.27 3.64
CA ILE A 234 22.14 -7.62 3.57
C ILE A 234 21.36 -6.62 2.72
N VAL A 235 21.61 -5.32 2.85
CA VAL A 235 21.01 -4.28 1.99
C VAL A 235 21.36 -4.51 0.53
N CYS A 236 22.61 -4.87 0.21
CA CYS A 236 23.02 -5.18 -1.15
C CYS A 236 22.27 -6.40 -1.72
N LEU A 237 22.23 -7.51 -0.98
CA LEU A 237 21.56 -8.74 -1.40
C LEU A 237 20.05 -8.55 -1.59
N THR A 238 19.40 -7.87 -0.64
CA THR A 238 17.97 -7.55 -0.72
C THR A 238 17.66 -6.55 -1.83
N GLY A 239 18.58 -5.61 -2.11
CA GLY A 239 18.53 -4.72 -3.26
C GLY A 239 18.59 -5.45 -4.61
N ILE A 240 19.51 -6.40 -4.75
CA ILE A 240 19.61 -7.27 -5.93
C ILE A 240 18.31 -8.05 -6.12
N TYR A 241 17.76 -8.60 -5.03
CA TYR A 241 16.45 -9.26 -5.05
C TYR A 241 15.33 -8.32 -5.56
N CYS A 242 15.29 -7.05 -5.13
CA CYS A 242 14.31 -6.08 -5.63
C CYS A 242 14.47 -5.79 -7.13
N ILE A 243 15.70 -5.73 -7.65
CA ILE A 243 15.95 -5.55 -9.09
C ILE A 243 15.35 -6.70 -9.90
N PHE A 244 15.59 -7.94 -9.49
CA PHE A 244 14.98 -9.12 -10.14
C PHE A 244 13.46 -9.14 -9.98
N GLY A 245 12.94 -8.78 -8.81
CA GLY A 245 11.51 -8.66 -8.56
C GLY A 245 10.82 -7.71 -9.53
N GLY A 246 11.44 -6.57 -9.86
CA GLY A 246 10.90 -5.61 -10.83
C GLY A 246 10.66 -6.19 -12.23
N LEU A 247 11.44 -7.20 -12.66
CA LEU A 247 11.25 -7.89 -13.94
C LEU A 247 9.98 -8.75 -13.96
N VAL A 248 9.57 -9.27 -12.80
CA VAL A 248 8.35 -10.09 -12.65
C VAL A 248 7.12 -9.21 -12.54
N VAL A 249 7.23 -8.06 -11.87
CA VAL A 249 6.13 -7.13 -11.58
C VAL A 249 5.42 -6.64 -12.84
N GLU A 250 6.13 -6.55 -13.97
CA GLU A 250 5.53 -6.15 -15.25
C GLU A 250 4.45 -7.11 -15.77
N ARG A 251 4.44 -8.36 -15.30
CA ARG A 251 3.41 -9.36 -15.67
C ARG A 251 2.10 -9.17 -14.92
N PHE A 252 2.09 -8.35 -13.87
CA PHE A 252 0.86 -8.09 -13.12
C PHE A 252 -0.07 -7.16 -13.90
N HIS A 253 -1.38 -7.46 -13.80
CA HIS A 253 -2.45 -6.69 -14.42
C HIS A 253 -2.78 -5.43 -13.62
N SER A 254 -2.78 -5.53 -12.29
CA SER A 254 -3.04 -4.43 -11.36
C SER A 254 -2.04 -4.49 -10.22
N LEU A 255 -1.18 -3.46 -10.13
CA LEU A 255 -0.17 -3.39 -9.08
C LEU A 255 -0.80 -3.15 -7.71
N ILE A 256 -1.79 -2.26 -7.64
CA ILE A 256 -2.46 -1.93 -6.37
C ILE A 256 -3.15 -3.14 -5.76
N GLU A 257 -3.79 -3.98 -6.58
CA GLU A 257 -4.45 -5.19 -6.09
C GLU A 257 -3.45 -6.18 -5.48
N VAL A 258 -2.34 -6.45 -6.18
CA VAL A 258 -1.30 -7.36 -5.69
C VAL A 258 -0.65 -6.82 -4.42
N CYS A 259 -0.28 -5.54 -4.41
CA CYS A 259 0.37 -4.90 -3.27
C CYS A 259 -0.54 -4.89 -2.04
N VAL A 260 -1.81 -4.48 -2.17
CA VAL A 260 -2.75 -4.43 -1.04
C VAL A 260 -3.12 -5.84 -0.57
N THR A 261 -3.22 -6.82 -1.47
CA THR A 261 -3.45 -8.22 -1.08
C THR A 261 -2.31 -8.74 -0.21
N TRP A 262 -1.06 -8.63 -0.69
CA TRP A 262 0.11 -9.13 0.01
C TRP A 262 0.32 -8.43 1.36
N THR A 263 0.25 -7.10 1.33
CA THR A 263 0.34 -6.23 2.51
C THR A 263 -0.78 -6.57 3.49
N GLY A 264 -2.00 -6.78 3.00
CA GLY A 264 -3.17 -7.15 3.80
C GLY A 264 -2.97 -8.45 4.55
N VAL A 265 -2.53 -9.51 3.87
CA VAL A 265 -2.26 -10.80 4.52
C VAL A 265 -1.20 -10.67 5.61
N ALA A 266 -0.04 -10.07 5.30
CA ALA A 266 1.07 -9.95 6.23
C ALA A 266 0.73 -9.06 7.44
N PHE A 267 0.25 -7.83 7.19
CA PHE A 267 -0.05 -6.86 8.25
C PHE A 267 -1.35 -7.17 8.99
N GLY A 268 -2.28 -7.91 8.40
CA GLY A 268 -3.48 -8.40 9.06
C GLY A 268 -3.14 -9.38 10.18
N CYS A 269 -2.33 -10.40 9.87
CA CYS A 269 -1.87 -11.35 10.89
C CYS A 269 -1.01 -10.67 11.96
N LEU A 270 -0.09 -9.79 11.56
CA LEU A 270 0.76 -9.04 12.50
C LEU A 270 -0.08 -8.23 13.49
N PHE A 271 -1.06 -7.48 12.98
CA PHE A 271 -1.97 -6.70 13.81
C PHE A 271 -2.79 -7.57 14.75
N GLY A 272 -3.34 -8.67 14.26
CA GLY A 272 -4.09 -9.62 15.07
C GLY A 272 -3.28 -10.08 16.28
N VAL A 273 -2.01 -10.44 16.07
CA VAL A 273 -1.11 -10.92 17.13
C VAL A 273 -0.80 -9.83 18.15
N PHE A 274 -0.35 -8.65 17.71
CA PHE A 274 0.01 -7.58 18.63
C PHE A 274 -1.19 -7.10 19.44
N MET A 275 -2.34 -6.91 18.79
CA MET A 275 -3.56 -6.52 19.50
C MET A 275 -4.02 -7.61 20.47
N MET A 276 -3.93 -8.88 20.10
CA MET A 276 -4.24 -9.98 21.01
C MET A 276 -3.30 -9.95 22.24
N GLY A 277 -1.99 -9.73 22.04
CA GLY A 277 -1.02 -9.59 23.12
C GLY A 277 -1.27 -8.38 24.03
N PHE A 278 -1.70 -7.23 23.48
CA PHE A 278 -1.99 -6.04 24.28
C PHE A 278 -3.27 -6.14 25.11
N PHE A 279 -4.27 -6.88 24.62
CA PHE A 279 -5.61 -6.88 25.20
C PHE A 279 -6.01 -8.18 25.92
N VAL A 280 -5.34 -9.31 25.65
CA VAL A 280 -5.74 -10.62 26.19
C VAL A 280 -4.65 -11.20 27.10
N PRO A 281 -4.80 -11.13 28.44
CA PRO A 281 -3.75 -11.52 29.38
C PRO A 281 -3.36 -13.00 29.34
N LYS A 282 -4.30 -13.88 29.00
CA LYS A 282 -4.12 -15.34 29.04
C LYS A 282 -3.43 -15.92 27.80
N VAL A 283 -3.09 -15.10 26.83
CA VAL A 283 -2.50 -15.55 25.56
C VAL A 283 -1.02 -15.87 25.74
N HIS A 284 -0.59 -16.97 25.13
CA HIS A 284 0.79 -17.44 25.16
C HIS A 284 1.35 -17.74 23.77
N SER A 285 2.68 -17.91 23.69
CA SER A 285 3.45 -17.97 22.45
C SER A 285 3.07 -19.17 21.57
N LYS A 286 2.79 -20.34 22.18
CA LYS A 286 2.41 -21.55 21.43
C LYS A 286 1.07 -21.38 20.72
N ALA A 287 0.04 -20.95 21.45
CA ALA A 287 -1.28 -20.70 20.89
C ALA A 287 -1.24 -19.59 19.83
N THR A 288 -0.47 -18.53 20.10
CA THR A 288 -0.27 -17.41 19.16
C THR A 288 0.39 -17.88 17.87
N PHE A 289 1.45 -18.69 17.93
CA PHE A 289 2.14 -19.19 16.74
C PHE A 289 1.21 -20.05 15.86
N ILE A 290 0.44 -20.96 16.47
CA ILE A 290 -0.54 -21.78 15.75
C ILE A 290 -1.60 -20.89 15.11
N ALA A 291 -2.08 -19.86 15.81
CA ALA A 291 -3.08 -18.93 15.28
C ALA A 291 -2.56 -18.13 14.07
N ILE A 292 -1.29 -17.69 14.09
CA ILE A 292 -0.66 -17.01 12.95
C ILE A 292 -0.62 -17.92 11.73
N VAL A 293 -0.05 -19.11 11.88
CA VAL A 293 0.13 -20.05 10.76
C VAL A 293 -1.23 -20.44 10.18
N THR A 294 -2.20 -20.75 11.03
CA THR A 294 -3.55 -21.14 10.59
C THR A 294 -4.27 -19.97 9.92
N SER A 295 -4.18 -18.75 10.46
CA SER A 295 -4.76 -17.54 9.85
C SER A 295 -4.16 -17.26 8.46
N LEU A 296 -2.84 -17.39 8.31
CA LEU A 296 -2.15 -17.22 7.03
C LEU A 296 -2.64 -18.26 6.01
N ILE A 297 -2.69 -19.54 6.38
CA ILE A 297 -3.15 -20.62 5.49
C ILE A 297 -4.60 -20.37 5.04
N ILE A 298 -5.50 -20.05 5.96
CA ILE A 298 -6.91 -19.79 5.64
C ILE A 298 -7.05 -18.57 4.74
N THR A 299 -6.36 -17.47 5.04
CA THR A 299 -6.46 -16.23 4.26
C THR A 299 -5.90 -16.42 2.85
N ILE A 300 -4.74 -17.07 2.70
CA ILE A 300 -4.17 -17.43 1.39
C ILE A 300 -5.11 -18.39 0.65
N GLY A 301 -5.69 -19.36 1.37
CA GLY A 301 -6.70 -20.27 0.84
C GLY A 301 -7.87 -19.52 0.22
N ILE A 302 -8.48 -18.58 0.94
CA ILE A 302 -9.58 -17.72 0.48
C ILE A 302 -9.17 -16.93 -0.79
N ILE A 303 -7.96 -16.38 -0.82
CA ILE A 303 -7.46 -15.62 -1.98
C ILE A 303 -7.36 -16.50 -3.22
N VAL A 304 -6.67 -17.64 -3.11
CA VAL A 304 -6.39 -18.54 -4.24
C VAL A 304 -7.69 -19.13 -4.79
N THR A 305 -8.51 -19.69 -3.92
CA THR A 305 -9.81 -20.28 -4.28
C THR A 305 -10.78 -19.23 -4.82
N GLY A 306 -10.82 -18.03 -4.25
CA GLY A 306 -11.62 -16.91 -4.77
C GLY A 306 -11.21 -16.50 -6.18
N LYS A 307 -9.90 -16.44 -6.46
CA LYS A 307 -9.37 -16.16 -7.80
C LYS A 307 -9.71 -17.26 -8.81
N ILE A 308 -9.59 -18.53 -8.42
CA ILE A 308 -10.00 -19.66 -9.25
C ILE A 308 -11.50 -19.61 -9.53
N TYR A 309 -12.32 -19.37 -8.51
CA TYR A 309 -13.77 -19.27 -8.64
C TYR A 309 -14.18 -18.14 -9.60
N MET A 310 -13.59 -16.95 -9.44
CA MET A 310 -13.83 -15.82 -10.34
C MET A 310 -13.39 -16.09 -11.78
N TYR A 311 -12.29 -16.83 -11.97
CA TYR A 311 -11.84 -17.27 -13.29
C TYR A 311 -12.84 -18.25 -13.93
N LEU A 312 -13.30 -19.26 -13.18
CA LEU A 312 -14.25 -20.27 -13.68
C LEU A 312 -15.59 -19.67 -14.11
N ILE A 313 -16.10 -18.65 -13.40
CA ILE A 313 -17.36 -17.99 -13.73
C ILE A 313 -17.20 -16.84 -14.73
N ASN A 314 -16.00 -16.63 -15.30
CA ASN A 314 -15.67 -15.49 -16.16
C ASN A 314 -16.09 -14.13 -15.55
N TYR A 315 -15.86 -13.95 -14.24
CA TYR A 315 -16.27 -12.74 -13.54
C TYR A 315 -15.47 -11.53 -14.04
N LYS A 316 -16.15 -10.56 -14.66
CA LYS A 316 -15.55 -9.28 -15.04
C LYS A 316 -15.77 -8.25 -13.94
N TYR A 317 -14.68 -7.61 -13.50
CA TYR A 317 -14.78 -6.42 -12.66
C TYR A 317 -15.31 -5.26 -13.50
N TYR A 318 -16.48 -4.76 -13.14
CA TYR A 318 -17.03 -3.56 -13.77
C TYR A 318 -16.47 -2.33 -13.06
N PRO A 319 -15.57 -1.54 -13.68
CA PRO A 319 -15.18 -0.24 -13.15
C PRO A 319 -16.39 0.70 -13.11
N LEU A 320 -16.23 1.89 -12.53
CA LEU A 320 -17.28 2.91 -12.64
C LEU A 320 -17.68 3.11 -14.11
N PRO A 321 -18.96 3.38 -14.40
CA PRO A 321 -19.43 3.51 -15.78
C PRO A 321 -18.71 4.68 -16.45
N THR A 322 -17.90 4.38 -17.46
CA THR A 322 -17.23 5.34 -18.34
C THR A 322 -17.72 5.13 -19.77
N SER A 323 -17.81 6.22 -20.53
CA SER A 323 -18.20 6.21 -21.94
C SER A 323 -16.98 6.28 -22.86
N VAL A 324 -17.17 5.86 -24.10
CA VAL A 324 -16.23 6.06 -25.23
C VAL A 324 -16.87 6.89 -26.34
N GLU A 325 -18.11 7.36 -26.14
CA GLU A 325 -18.93 8.02 -27.16
C GLU A 325 -18.33 9.33 -27.67
N LYS A 326 -17.58 10.06 -26.84
CA LYS A 326 -16.90 11.32 -27.23
C LYS A 326 -15.41 11.15 -27.47
N CYS A 327 -14.94 9.93 -27.75
CA CYS A 327 -13.56 9.70 -28.16
C CYS A 327 -13.37 10.05 -29.66
N ASP A 328 -13.56 11.31 -30.04
CA ASP A 328 -13.53 11.79 -31.44
C ASP A 328 -12.19 11.53 -32.16
N ALA A 329 -11.12 11.22 -31.42
CA ALA A 329 -9.77 11.03 -31.93
C ALA A 329 -9.44 9.61 -32.42
N LEU A 330 -10.35 8.65 -32.25
CA LEU A 330 -10.16 7.27 -32.67
C LEU A 330 -11.37 6.87 -33.50
N ASN A 331 -11.17 6.60 -34.80
CA ASN A 331 -12.15 5.99 -35.70
C ASN A 331 -12.51 4.56 -35.25
N ILE A 332 -12.97 4.41 -34.01
CA ILE A 332 -13.47 3.17 -33.45
C ILE A 332 -14.96 3.22 -33.74
N ASN A 333 -15.43 2.36 -34.66
CA ASN A 333 -16.85 2.05 -34.77
C ASN A 333 -17.30 1.58 -33.38
N ALA A 334 -17.96 2.47 -32.65
CA ALA A 334 -18.43 2.19 -31.31
C ALA A 334 -19.43 1.05 -31.38
N THR A 335 -18.99 -0.17 -31.08
CA THR A 335 -19.92 -1.16 -30.55
C THR A 335 -20.35 -0.61 -29.21
N MET A 336 -21.55 -0.02 -29.17
CA MET A 336 -22.29 0.15 -27.94
C MET A 336 -22.28 -1.20 -27.25
N ILE A 337 -21.43 -1.37 -26.24
CA ILE A 337 -21.72 -2.31 -25.19
C ILE A 337 -22.90 -1.65 -24.49
N LEU A 338 -24.10 -2.01 -24.96
CA LEU A 338 -25.37 -1.73 -24.32
C LEU A 338 -25.16 -1.79 -22.82
N LEU A 339 -25.72 -0.83 -22.10
CA LEU A 339 -25.97 -0.83 -20.66
C LEU A 339 -26.15 -2.26 -20.15
N GLU A 340 -25.04 -2.93 -19.83
CA GLU A 340 -25.07 -4.32 -19.42
C GLU A 340 -25.60 -4.22 -18.00
N ASN A 341 -26.88 -4.58 -17.86
CA ASN A 341 -27.68 -4.57 -16.64
C ASN A 341 -26.77 -4.44 -15.42
N ILE A 342 -26.68 -3.25 -14.81
CA ILE A 342 -25.88 -3.03 -13.60
C ILE A 342 -26.23 -4.19 -12.68
N PRO A 343 -25.32 -5.16 -12.45
CA PRO A 343 -25.73 -6.37 -11.79
C PRO A 343 -26.29 -5.96 -10.44
N LYS A 344 -27.49 -6.46 -10.14
CA LYS A 344 -28.10 -6.32 -8.81
C LYS A 344 -27.02 -6.68 -7.80
N ALA A 345 -27.03 -5.98 -6.66
CA ALA A 345 -26.05 -6.25 -5.62
C ALA A 345 -26.09 -7.76 -5.31
N ASP A 346 -25.08 -8.51 -5.76
CA ASP A 346 -24.99 -9.92 -5.44
C ASP A 346 -25.07 -10.07 -3.90
N PRO A 347 -25.63 -11.15 -3.37
CA PRO A 347 -25.46 -11.49 -1.96
C PRO A 347 -23.96 -11.61 -1.62
N PHE A 348 -23.60 -11.49 -0.33
CA PHE A 348 -22.22 -11.68 0.09
C PHE A 348 -21.74 -13.10 -0.25
N ASP A 349 -20.60 -13.17 -0.91
CA ASP A 349 -19.93 -14.40 -1.30
C ASP A 349 -18.44 -14.25 -0.94
N ILE A 350 -17.96 -15.16 -0.09
CA ILE A 350 -16.60 -15.15 0.44
C ILE A 350 -15.54 -15.26 -0.66
N TRP A 351 -15.87 -15.93 -1.76
CA TRP A 351 -14.99 -16.09 -2.92
C TRP A 351 -14.93 -14.83 -3.79
N LYS A 352 -15.92 -13.94 -3.64
CA LYS A 352 -16.03 -12.61 -4.26
C LYS A 352 -15.74 -11.50 -3.23
N MET A 353 -14.81 -11.76 -2.31
CA MET A 353 -14.38 -10.77 -1.33
C MET A 353 -13.33 -9.85 -1.92
N SER A 354 -13.51 -8.54 -1.73
CA SER A 354 -12.56 -7.53 -2.21
C SER A 354 -11.21 -7.65 -1.47
N PHE A 355 -10.12 -7.45 -2.20
CA PHE A 355 -8.77 -7.60 -1.67
C PHE A 355 -8.40 -6.69 -0.50
N VAL A 356 -9.16 -5.60 -0.32
CA VAL A 356 -9.00 -4.71 0.84
C VAL A 356 -9.36 -5.41 2.15
N TRP A 357 -10.25 -6.40 2.17
CA TRP A 357 -10.70 -7.04 3.41
C TRP A 357 -9.71 -8.05 4.00
N TYR A 358 -8.69 -8.47 3.25
CA TYR A 358 -7.77 -9.50 3.71
C TYR A 358 -7.00 -9.12 4.99
N SER A 359 -6.73 -7.82 5.22
CA SER A 359 -6.12 -7.36 6.48
C SER A 359 -7.01 -7.59 7.70
N VAL A 360 -8.30 -7.26 7.56
CA VAL A 360 -9.29 -7.42 8.62
C VAL A 360 -9.54 -8.90 8.88
N VAL A 361 -9.73 -9.69 7.82
CA VAL A 361 -9.97 -11.13 7.93
C VAL A 361 -8.79 -11.85 8.58
N GLY A 362 -7.56 -11.57 8.13
CA GLY A 362 -6.36 -12.15 8.74
C GLY A 362 -6.23 -11.81 10.23
N SER A 363 -6.54 -10.56 10.61
CA SER A 363 -6.54 -10.14 12.02
C SER A 363 -7.59 -10.87 12.85
N LEU A 364 -8.83 -10.96 12.35
CA LEU A 364 -9.93 -11.60 13.08
C LEU A 364 -9.70 -13.10 13.25
N LEU A 365 -9.17 -13.78 12.22
CA LEU A 365 -8.83 -15.20 12.29
C LEU A 365 -7.78 -15.48 13.38
N VAL A 366 -6.79 -14.62 13.55
CA VAL A 366 -5.81 -14.76 14.66
C VAL A 366 -6.52 -14.75 16.01
N TRP A 367 -7.52 -13.89 16.21
CA TRP A 367 -8.27 -13.83 17.47
C TRP A 367 -9.19 -15.03 17.66
N ILE A 368 -9.94 -15.39 16.63
CA ILE A 368 -10.88 -16.52 16.62
C ILE A 368 -10.16 -17.83 16.94
N ILE A 369 -8.91 -17.99 16.48
CA ILE A 369 -8.12 -19.21 16.69
C ILE A 369 -7.28 -19.10 17.97
N GLY A 370 -6.59 -17.99 18.16
CA GLY A 370 -5.61 -17.79 19.23
C GLY A 370 -6.22 -17.69 20.61
N ILE A 371 -7.38 -17.05 20.75
CA ILE A 371 -8.04 -16.91 22.07
C ILE A 371 -8.48 -18.29 22.58
N PRO A 372 -9.29 -19.09 21.86
CA PRO A 372 -9.69 -20.43 22.35
C PRO A 372 -8.50 -21.35 22.61
N LEU A 373 -7.51 -21.38 21.71
CA LEU A 373 -6.31 -22.21 21.91
C LEU A 373 -5.53 -21.81 23.17
N SER A 374 -5.50 -20.54 23.51
CA SER A 374 -4.83 -20.07 24.73
C SER A 374 -5.52 -20.54 26.01
N TYR A 375 -6.84 -20.79 25.96
CA TYR A 375 -7.57 -21.39 27.09
C TYR A 375 -7.47 -22.92 27.14
N LEU A 376 -7.31 -23.57 25.99
CA LEU A 376 -7.24 -25.03 25.87
C LEU A 376 -5.83 -25.59 26.10
N MET A 377 -4.79 -24.83 25.73
CA MET A 377 -3.40 -25.27 25.82
C MET A 377 -2.71 -24.68 27.05
N ALA A 378 -1.90 -25.48 27.73
CA ALA A 378 -1.05 -24.99 28.80
C ALA A 378 0.06 -24.05 28.26
N PRO A 379 0.33 -22.93 28.95
CA PRO A 379 1.42 -22.02 28.59
C PRO A 379 2.79 -22.69 28.77
N ASN A 380 3.84 -22.09 28.18
CA ASN A 380 5.20 -22.57 28.44
C ASN A 380 5.63 -22.18 29.86
N LYS A 381 6.39 -23.06 30.53
CA LYS A 381 6.86 -22.85 31.90
C LYS A 381 7.75 -21.61 32.07
N ASP A 382 8.39 -21.16 30.99
CA ASP A 382 9.36 -20.05 31.00
C ASP A 382 8.74 -18.70 30.55
N GLU A 383 7.43 -18.62 30.35
CA GLU A 383 6.78 -17.37 29.93
C GLU A 383 6.52 -16.43 31.11
N ILE A 384 7.30 -15.36 31.16
CA ILE A 384 7.13 -14.27 32.13
C ILE A 384 6.26 -13.18 31.49
N SER A 385 5.03 -13.00 31.98
CA SER A 385 4.17 -11.89 31.55
C SER A 385 4.59 -10.59 32.24
N ASN A 386 4.97 -9.57 31.48
CA ASN A 386 5.25 -8.25 32.03
C ASN A 386 4.00 -7.36 31.94
N ILE A 387 3.44 -7.01 33.10
CA ILE A 387 2.20 -6.21 33.21
C ILE A 387 2.31 -4.86 32.48
N ASN A 388 3.52 -4.31 32.35
CA ASN A 388 3.76 -3.03 31.66
C ASN A 388 3.58 -3.10 30.14
N LEU A 389 3.51 -4.29 29.54
CA LEU A 389 3.32 -4.47 28.10
C LEU A 389 1.85 -4.48 27.68
N TYR A 390 0.91 -4.60 28.62
CA TYR A 390 -0.51 -4.55 28.32
C TYR A 390 -1.01 -3.12 28.08
N ALA A 391 -2.09 -3.00 27.31
CA ALA A 391 -2.77 -1.73 27.11
C ALA A 391 -3.20 -1.12 28.47
N PRO A 392 -3.19 0.23 28.62
CA PRO A 392 -3.49 0.88 29.91
C PRO A 392 -4.80 0.45 30.57
N ILE A 393 -5.82 0.13 29.75
CA ILE A 393 -7.13 -0.36 30.22
C ILE A 393 -6.99 -1.74 30.88
N VAL A 394 -6.30 -2.66 30.23
CA VAL A 394 -6.08 -4.02 30.73
C VAL A 394 -5.14 -4.01 31.93
N LYS A 395 -4.09 -3.18 31.88
CA LYS A 395 -3.18 -2.97 33.01
C LYS A 395 -3.96 -2.55 34.28
N ARG A 396 -4.91 -1.62 34.16
CA ARG A 396 -5.76 -1.18 35.28
C ARG A 396 -6.65 -2.30 35.83
N ILE A 397 -7.08 -3.24 34.99
CA ILE A 397 -7.90 -4.39 35.41
C ILE A 397 -7.03 -5.44 36.11
N LEU A 398 -5.82 -5.70 35.63
CA LEU A 398 -4.90 -6.69 36.21
C LEU A 398 -4.22 -6.24 37.51
N MET A 399 -4.13 -4.92 37.76
CA MET A 399 -3.59 -4.36 39.00
C MET A 399 -4.64 -4.23 40.11
N LYS A 400 -5.92 -4.48 39.81
CA LYS A 400 -7.00 -4.63 40.80
C LYS A 400 -7.13 -6.10 41.16
#